data_AF-A0A1C3XI42-F1
#
_entry.id   AF-A0A1C3XI42-F1
#
_cell.length_a   1.000
_cell.length_b   1.000
_cell.length_c   1.000
_cell.angle_alpha   90.00
_cell.angle_beta   90.00
_cell.angle_gamma   90.00
#
_symmetry.space_group_name_H-M   'P 1'
#
loop_
_entity.id
_entity.type
_entity.pdbx_description
1 polymer ?
#
loop_
_entity_poly.entity_id
_entity_poly.type
_entity_poly.pdbx_seq_one_letter_code
_entity_poly.pdbx_strand_id
1 'polypeptide(L)'
;MTALLQIIAARPTLSVTYLLVGGGGGGGGQTDCGGGGGGGVLTGTDTLVQGRSYSIVVGSGGLGATTTASGANGGDSTFNGHTAVGGGGGGATGANGASGGSGGGGGGEGAGTTGGIGTAGQGNAGGNGSIAPRRAGGGGGAGGAGASGAASGNGGSGVSNSISGSAVTYGGGGAGGCESSTPGAAGSGGGGMASSTGGNGGAGTDGLGGGGGGASRGSGTSGTFNGGNGGKGVVIIRYPGAQRATGGTVTTSGGNTIHTFTANGSLVF
;
A
#
# COMPACT_ATOMS: atom_id res chain seq x y z
N MET A 1 47.31 26.08 33.49
CA MET A 1 46.65 25.06 32.65
C MET A 1 45.21 24.92 33.11
N THR A 2 44.31 25.69 32.51
CA THR A 2 42.88 25.63 32.83
C THR A 2 42.33 24.41 32.10
N ALA A 3 41.96 23.38 32.85
CA ALA A 3 41.30 22.20 32.29
C ALA A 3 39.95 22.66 31.71
N LEU A 4 39.89 22.77 30.38
CA LEU A 4 38.65 22.92 29.65
C LEU A 4 37.90 21.59 29.81
N LEU A 5 37.05 21.52 30.82
CA LEU A 5 36.09 20.43 30.99
C LEU A 5 35.10 20.54 29.82
N GLN A 6 35.43 19.89 28.71
CA GLN A 6 34.54 19.77 27.57
C GLN A 6 33.41 18.84 28.00
N ILE A 7 32.39 19.40 28.63
CA ILE A 7 31.11 18.73 28.82
C ILE A 7 30.61 18.47 27.39
N ILE A 8 30.76 17.23 26.92
CA ILE A 8 30.04 16.74 25.76
C ILE A 8 28.57 16.73 26.19
N ALA A 9 27.89 17.88 26.05
CA ALA A 9 26.48 17.97 26.34
C ALA A 9 25.77 17.01 25.38
N ALA A 10 25.15 15.97 25.93
CA ALA A 10 24.32 15.07 25.14
C ALA A 10 23.28 15.91 24.41
N ARG A 11 23.24 15.80 23.08
CA ARG A 11 22.29 16.55 22.26
C ARG A 11 20.87 16.20 22.70
N PRO A 12 19.97 17.19 22.89
CA PRO A 12 18.59 16.93 23.25
C PRO A 12 17.94 15.91 22.32
N THR A 13 17.08 15.07 22.89
CA THR A 13 16.34 14.06 22.15
C THR A 13 14.85 14.37 22.11
N LEU A 14 14.17 13.72 21.16
CA LEU A 14 12.72 13.76 20.99
C LEU A 14 12.22 12.36 20.69
N SER A 15 11.42 11.81 21.60
CA SER A 15 10.70 10.57 21.37
C SER A 15 9.50 10.82 20.45
N VAL A 16 9.39 10.03 19.39
CA VAL A 16 8.33 10.13 18.39
C VAL A 16 7.62 8.79 18.22
N THR A 17 6.37 8.83 17.80
CA THR A 17 5.64 7.69 17.24
C THR A 17 5.56 7.87 15.74
N TYR A 18 5.70 6.80 14.97
CA TYR A 18 5.60 6.84 13.51
C TYR A 18 4.58 5.84 12.96
N LEU A 19 4.09 6.16 11.76
CA LEU A 19 3.36 5.29 10.85
C LEU A 19 4.03 5.42 9.48
N LEU A 20 4.49 4.30 8.93
CA LEU A 20 4.97 4.19 7.56
C LEU A 20 3.98 3.34 6.78
N VAL A 21 3.58 3.83 5.62
CA VAL A 21 2.74 3.09 4.67
C VAL A 21 3.49 3.06 3.33
N GLY A 22 3.80 1.86 2.83
CA GLY A 22 4.37 1.68 1.49
C GLY A 22 3.38 2.11 0.40
N GLY A 23 3.85 2.30 -0.83
CA GLY A 23 2.96 2.45 -1.98
C GLY A 23 2.23 1.15 -2.28
N GLY A 24 0.98 1.21 -2.72
CA GLY A 24 0.22 0.03 -3.16
C GLY A 24 0.72 -0.49 -4.51
N GLY A 25 0.54 -1.78 -4.77
CA GLY A 25 0.81 -2.39 -6.08
C GLY A 25 -0.28 -2.07 -7.12
N GLY A 26 0.08 -2.08 -8.39
CA GLY A 26 -0.87 -1.95 -9.49
C GLY A 26 -1.65 -3.25 -9.74
N GLY A 27 -2.87 -3.14 -10.28
CA GLY A 27 -3.65 -4.29 -10.74
C GLY A 27 -3.11 -4.87 -12.05
N GLY A 28 -3.37 -6.15 -12.29
CA GLY A 28 -3.08 -6.79 -13.58
C GLY A 28 -4.01 -6.30 -14.69
N GLY A 29 -3.58 -6.46 -15.95
CA GLY A 29 -4.29 -5.98 -17.13
C GLY A 29 -4.85 -7.09 -18.02
N GLN A 30 -5.92 -6.76 -18.75
CA GLN A 30 -6.71 -7.63 -19.63
C GLN A 30 -7.83 -8.45 -18.93
N THR A 31 -8.03 -9.74 -19.30
CA THR A 31 -9.37 -10.35 -19.18
C THR A 31 -9.77 -10.79 -17.78
N ASP A 32 -8.83 -11.27 -16.97
CA ASP A 32 -9.07 -11.85 -15.64
C ASP A 32 -7.88 -11.59 -14.72
N CYS A 33 -7.83 -10.40 -14.13
CA CYS A 33 -6.57 -9.92 -13.57
C CYS A 33 -6.64 -9.65 -12.08
N GLY A 34 -5.60 -10.06 -11.36
CA GLY A 34 -5.51 -9.92 -9.92
C GLY A 34 -5.48 -8.47 -9.50
N GLY A 35 -6.06 -8.20 -8.32
CA GLY A 35 -5.93 -6.91 -7.67
C GLY A 35 -4.52 -6.71 -7.12
N GLY A 36 -4.01 -5.48 -7.15
CA GLY A 36 -2.76 -5.11 -6.49
C GLY A 36 -2.89 -5.18 -4.97
N GLY A 37 -1.82 -5.60 -4.29
CA GLY A 37 -1.74 -5.58 -2.83
C GLY A 37 -1.59 -4.16 -2.29
N GLY A 38 -2.15 -3.92 -1.09
CA GLY A 38 -1.88 -2.69 -0.35
C GLY A 38 -0.40 -2.59 0.05
N GLY A 39 0.07 -1.37 0.26
CA GLY A 39 1.37 -1.13 0.88
C GLY A 39 1.42 -1.72 2.29
N GLY A 40 2.60 -2.16 2.71
CA GLY A 40 2.83 -2.57 4.08
C GLY A 40 2.58 -1.41 5.03
N VAL A 41 2.01 -1.70 6.20
CA VAL A 41 1.79 -0.70 7.25
C VAL A 41 2.66 -1.06 8.46
N LEU A 42 3.54 -0.14 8.84
CA LEU A 42 4.45 -0.30 9.97
C LEU A 42 4.26 0.85 10.96
N THR A 43 4.16 0.51 12.25
CA THR A 43 4.05 1.50 13.33
C THR A 43 5.08 1.20 14.41
N GLY A 44 5.50 2.25 15.12
CA GLY A 44 6.47 2.10 16.18
C GLY A 44 6.83 3.44 16.81
N THR A 45 7.89 3.41 17.62
CA THR A 45 8.47 4.59 18.25
C THR A 45 9.95 4.69 17.92
N ASP A 46 10.46 5.92 17.88
CA ASP A 46 11.87 6.19 17.63
C ASP A 46 12.33 7.42 18.44
N THR A 47 13.64 7.65 18.52
CA THR A 47 14.26 8.77 19.21
C THR A 47 15.10 9.60 18.25
N LEU A 48 14.69 10.84 18.04
CA LEU A 48 15.44 11.82 17.27
C LEU A 48 16.44 12.54 18.16
N VAL A 49 17.60 12.85 17.59
CA VAL A 49 18.67 13.67 18.16
C VAL A 49 18.68 15.04 17.48
N GLN A 50 18.77 16.11 18.28
CA GLN A 50 18.76 17.49 17.80
C GLN A 50 19.93 17.83 16.86
N GLY A 51 19.67 18.72 15.91
CA GLY A 51 20.60 19.15 14.87
C GLY A 51 20.87 18.06 13.84
N ARG A 52 19.91 17.16 13.58
CA ARG A 52 19.97 16.15 12.52
C ARG A 52 18.84 16.30 11.52
N SER A 53 19.12 15.90 10.29
CA SER A 53 18.13 15.74 9.23
C SER A 53 17.90 14.26 8.97
N TYR A 54 16.64 13.84 9.04
CA TYR A 54 16.20 12.46 8.81
C TYR A 54 15.53 12.41 7.44
N SER A 55 16.11 11.65 6.51
CA SER A 55 15.53 11.47 5.18
C SER A 55 14.20 10.71 5.28
N ILE A 56 13.20 11.20 4.57
CA ILE A 56 11.88 10.58 4.42
C ILE A 56 11.71 10.19 2.96
N VAL A 57 11.44 8.91 2.73
CA VAL A 57 11.01 8.39 1.43
C VAL A 57 9.54 7.99 1.54
N VAL A 58 8.74 8.47 0.60
CA VAL A 58 7.34 8.07 0.45
C VAL A 58 7.22 7.18 -0.78
N GLY A 59 6.81 5.95 -0.56
CA GLY A 59 6.65 4.94 -1.59
C GLY A 59 5.67 5.37 -2.68
N SER A 60 6.09 5.29 -3.93
CA SER A 60 5.20 5.50 -5.08
C SER A 60 4.22 4.34 -5.21
N GLY A 61 2.99 4.61 -5.66
CA GLY A 61 2.11 3.54 -6.14
C GLY A 61 2.68 2.84 -7.38
N GLY A 62 2.47 1.54 -7.48
CA GLY A 62 2.83 0.74 -8.64
C GLY A 62 1.91 1.04 -9.82
N LEU A 63 2.45 1.04 -11.04
CA LEU A 63 1.64 1.21 -12.25
C LEU A 63 0.76 -0.03 -12.47
N GLY A 64 -0.50 0.20 -12.79
CA GLY A 64 -1.39 -0.82 -13.30
C GLY A 64 -0.92 -1.27 -14.68
N ALA A 65 -1.09 -2.55 -14.97
CA ALA A 65 -0.62 -3.08 -16.23
C ALA A 65 -1.46 -2.59 -17.43
N THR A 66 -0.78 -2.27 -18.51
CA THR A 66 -1.38 -2.14 -19.84
C THR A 66 -1.19 -3.47 -20.57
N THR A 67 -2.24 -4.03 -21.17
CA THR A 67 -2.23 -5.35 -21.87
C THR A 67 -2.08 -6.58 -20.94
N THR A 68 -1.64 -7.75 -21.43
CA THR A 68 -1.53 -9.04 -20.72
C THR A 68 -0.36 -9.10 -19.72
N ALA A 69 -0.08 -8.00 -19.02
CA ALA A 69 1.02 -7.91 -18.08
C ALA A 69 0.52 -7.88 -16.63
N SER A 70 1.35 -8.38 -15.71
CA SER A 70 1.11 -8.20 -14.28
C SER A 70 1.34 -6.75 -13.89
N GLY A 71 0.60 -6.26 -12.90
CA GLY A 71 0.81 -4.93 -12.35
C GLY A 71 2.20 -4.79 -11.74
N ALA A 72 2.70 -3.56 -11.65
CA ALA A 72 3.98 -3.29 -11.00
C ALA A 72 3.82 -3.24 -9.47
N ASN A 73 4.89 -3.59 -8.76
CA ASN A 73 4.95 -3.41 -7.31
C ASN A 73 4.98 -1.92 -6.94
N GLY A 74 4.45 -1.59 -5.76
CA GLY A 74 4.63 -0.28 -5.14
C GLY A 74 6.05 -0.09 -4.62
N GLY A 75 6.43 1.17 -4.40
CA GLY A 75 7.70 1.52 -3.78
C GLY A 75 7.61 1.53 -2.26
N ASP A 76 8.75 1.36 -1.60
CA ASP A 76 8.87 1.37 -0.14
C ASP A 76 8.80 2.79 0.44
N SER A 77 8.29 2.90 1.66
CA SER A 77 8.39 4.12 2.48
C SER A 77 9.40 3.91 3.60
N THR A 78 10.27 4.89 3.85
CA THR A 78 11.35 4.74 4.84
C THR A 78 11.50 5.95 5.75
N PHE A 79 11.83 5.69 7.02
CA PHE A 79 12.16 6.69 8.02
C PHE A 79 13.16 6.11 9.02
N ASN A 80 14.31 6.77 9.19
CA ASN A 80 15.30 6.47 10.22
C ASN A 80 15.71 4.99 10.34
N GLY A 81 15.81 4.27 9.22
CA GLY A 81 16.16 2.84 9.17
C GLY A 81 14.98 1.87 9.26
N HIS A 82 13.76 2.37 9.44
CA HIS A 82 12.53 1.61 9.32
C HIS A 82 11.99 1.65 7.89
N THR A 83 11.49 0.51 7.41
CA THR A 83 10.98 0.34 6.03
C THR A 83 9.60 -0.31 6.06
N ALA A 84 8.62 0.37 5.48
CA ALA A 84 7.35 -0.21 5.08
C ALA A 84 7.42 -0.62 3.60
N VAL A 85 7.30 -1.92 3.33
CA VAL A 85 7.49 -2.50 1.99
C VAL A 85 6.30 -2.14 1.09
N GLY A 86 6.56 -1.80 -0.17
CA GLY A 86 5.53 -1.56 -1.18
C GLY A 86 4.68 -2.80 -1.50
N GLY A 87 3.43 -2.61 -1.87
CA GLY A 87 2.49 -3.69 -2.20
C GLY A 87 2.87 -4.44 -3.47
N GLY A 88 2.56 -5.74 -3.51
CA GLY A 88 2.79 -6.58 -4.69
C GLY A 88 1.80 -6.29 -5.81
N GLY A 89 2.27 -6.28 -7.05
CA GLY A 89 1.43 -6.15 -8.24
C GLY A 89 0.51 -7.37 -8.48
N GLY A 90 -0.68 -7.12 -9.00
CA GLY A 90 -1.65 -8.16 -9.34
C GLY A 90 -1.23 -8.98 -10.57
N GLY A 91 -1.52 -10.29 -10.56
CA GLY A 91 -1.20 -11.19 -11.66
C GLY A 91 -2.08 -10.95 -12.90
N ALA A 92 -1.50 -11.09 -14.09
CA ALA A 92 -2.25 -11.22 -15.34
C ALA A 92 -2.79 -12.65 -15.55
N THR A 93 -3.50 -12.86 -16.66
CA THR A 93 -3.96 -14.18 -17.08
C THR A 93 -2.84 -15.22 -17.03
N GLY A 94 -3.01 -16.30 -16.27
CA GLY A 94 -1.98 -17.34 -16.11
C GLY A 94 -0.76 -16.96 -15.27
N ALA A 95 -0.76 -15.82 -14.59
CA ALA A 95 0.33 -15.35 -13.76
C ALA A 95 -0.05 -15.24 -12.27
N ASN A 96 0.91 -15.60 -11.42
CA ASN A 96 0.81 -15.38 -9.97
C ASN A 96 0.84 -13.88 -9.64
N GLY A 97 0.25 -13.52 -8.50
CA GLY A 97 0.45 -12.20 -7.90
C GLY A 97 1.88 -12.05 -7.37
N ALA A 98 2.42 -10.84 -7.43
CA ALA A 98 3.73 -10.55 -6.88
C ALA A 98 3.68 -10.41 -5.35
N SER A 99 4.80 -10.72 -4.69
CA SER A 99 4.95 -10.52 -3.25
C SER A 99 5.28 -9.06 -2.93
N GLY A 100 4.96 -8.62 -1.71
CA GLY A 100 5.23 -7.24 -1.25
C GLY A 100 4.90 -7.06 0.22
N GLY A 101 4.69 -5.81 0.65
CA GLY A 101 4.15 -5.48 1.96
C GLY A 101 2.85 -6.23 2.23
N SER A 102 1.87 -6.05 1.33
CA SER A 102 0.80 -7.03 1.10
C SER A 102 0.94 -7.63 -0.30
N GLY A 103 0.58 -8.91 -0.46
CA GLY A 103 0.72 -9.63 -1.72
C GLY A 103 -0.37 -9.29 -2.74
N GLY A 104 -0.02 -9.27 -4.02
CA GLY A 104 -0.98 -9.11 -5.12
C GLY A 104 -1.85 -10.35 -5.30
N GLY A 105 -3.05 -10.19 -5.85
CA GLY A 105 -3.93 -11.30 -6.19
C GLY A 105 -3.40 -12.08 -7.40
N GLY A 106 -3.65 -13.40 -7.43
CA GLY A 106 -3.36 -14.22 -8.60
C GLY A 106 -4.30 -13.90 -9.77
N GLY A 107 -3.82 -14.00 -11.01
CA GLY A 107 -4.67 -13.86 -12.19
C GLY A 107 -5.65 -15.02 -12.35
N GLY A 108 -6.62 -14.85 -13.25
CA GLY A 108 -7.51 -15.91 -13.70
C GLY A 108 -6.94 -16.68 -14.87
N GLU A 109 -7.41 -17.93 -15.03
CA GLU A 109 -6.97 -18.87 -16.07
C GLU A 109 -5.50 -19.33 -16.00
N GLY A 110 -5.17 -20.46 -16.65
CA GLY A 110 -3.79 -20.93 -16.80
C GLY A 110 -3.14 -21.52 -15.54
N ALA A 111 -1.82 -21.71 -15.59
CA ALA A 111 -1.05 -22.40 -14.54
C ALA A 111 -0.69 -21.50 -13.34
N GLY A 112 -0.65 -20.19 -13.50
CA GLY A 112 -0.35 -19.23 -12.44
C GLY A 112 -1.62 -18.57 -11.90
N THR A 113 -2.09 -19.03 -10.74
CA THR A 113 -3.25 -18.46 -10.04
C THR A 113 -2.97 -18.17 -8.57
N THR A 114 -1.71 -18.31 -8.12
CA THR A 114 -1.39 -18.14 -6.70
C THR A 114 -1.30 -16.66 -6.36
N GLY A 115 -1.90 -16.24 -5.25
CA GLY A 115 -1.70 -14.91 -4.69
C GLY A 115 -0.26 -14.74 -4.19
N GLY A 116 0.27 -13.53 -4.30
CA GLY A 116 1.56 -13.18 -3.71
C GLY A 116 1.51 -13.23 -2.18
N ILE A 117 2.66 -13.47 -1.57
CA ILE A 117 2.79 -13.43 -0.11
C ILE A 117 2.95 -11.99 0.39
N GLY A 118 2.41 -11.72 1.59
CA GLY A 118 2.65 -10.48 2.32
C GLY A 118 3.89 -10.56 3.19
N THR A 119 4.46 -9.41 3.54
CA THR A 119 5.58 -9.31 4.48
C THR A 119 5.06 -9.43 5.90
N ALA A 120 5.62 -10.37 6.66
CA ALA A 120 5.20 -10.65 8.04
C ALA A 120 5.22 -9.38 8.90
N GLY A 121 4.09 -9.10 9.56
CA GLY A 121 3.92 -7.92 10.42
C GLY A 121 3.62 -6.61 9.69
N GLN A 122 3.57 -6.59 8.36
CA GLN A 122 3.22 -5.38 7.58
C GLN A 122 1.99 -5.56 6.69
N GLY A 123 1.71 -6.79 6.25
CA GLY A 123 0.52 -7.09 5.47
C GLY A 123 0.29 -8.57 5.23
N ASN A 124 -0.71 -8.86 4.43
CA ASN A 124 -1.24 -10.21 4.24
C ASN A 124 -1.11 -10.67 2.79
N ALA A 125 -1.27 -11.97 2.58
CA ALA A 125 -1.24 -12.57 1.24
C ALA A 125 -2.44 -12.12 0.39
N GLY A 126 -2.22 -12.08 -0.93
CA GLY A 126 -3.29 -11.96 -1.90
C GLY A 126 -4.12 -13.24 -2.01
N GLY A 127 -5.32 -13.11 -2.57
CA GLY A 127 -6.16 -14.25 -2.89
C GLY A 127 -5.67 -14.99 -4.13
N ASN A 128 -5.96 -16.28 -4.18
CA ASN A 128 -5.72 -17.08 -5.39
C ASN A 128 -6.78 -16.77 -6.44
N GLY A 129 -6.39 -16.76 -7.71
CA GLY A 129 -7.32 -16.83 -8.82
C GLY A 129 -7.97 -18.22 -8.95
N SER A 130 -8.95 -18.32 -9.84
CA SER A 130 -9.63 -19.56 -10.19
C SER A 130 -9.65 -19.73 -11.71
N ILE A 131 -9.40 -20.96 -12.14
CA ILE A 131 -9.45 -21.36 -13.55
C ILE A 131 -10.92 -21.51 -14.00
N ALA A 132 -11.82 -21.91 -13.09
CA ALA A 132 -13.25 -22.07 -13.36
C ALA A 132 -14.09 -21.68 -12.12
N PRO A 133 -15.06 -20.76 -12.25
CA PRO A 133 -15.21 -19.78 -13.32
C PRO A 133 -14.01 -18.82 -13.30
N ARG A 134 -13.52 -18.42 -14.47
CA ARG A 134 -12.32 -17.60 -14.70
C ARG A 134 -12.42 -16.30 -13.90
N ARG A 135 -11.70 -16.25 -12.78
CA ARG A 135 -11.81 -15.17 -11.79
C ARG A 135 -10.48 -14.95 -11.11
N ALA A 136 -10.06 -13.70 -11.01
CA ALA A 136 -8.82 -13.38 -10.33
C ALA A 136 -9.01 -13.19 -8.82
N GLY A 137 -7.93 -13.37 -8.07
CA GLY A 137 -7.90 -13.09 -6.64
C GLY A 137 -7.80 -11.59 -6.35
N GLY A 138 -8.33 -11.17 -5.20
CA GLY A 138 -8.10 -9.83 -4.68
C GLY A 138 -6.69 -9.68 -4.10
N GLY A 139 -6.15 -8.48 -4.13
CA GLY A 139 -4.90 -8.17 -3.42
C GLY A 139 -5.08 -8.22 -1.91
N GLY A 140 -4.03 -8.61 -1.19
CA GLY A 140 -3.99 -8.54 0.26
C GLY A 140 -3.99 -7.09 0.75
N GLY A 141 -4.58 -6.85 1.92
CA GLY A 141 -4.44 -5.60 2.64
C GLY A 141 -3.61 -5.78 3.90
N ALA A 142 -3.24 -4.67 4.53
CA ALA A 142 -2.46 -4.69 5.77
C ALA A 142 -3.21 -5.38 6.93
N GLY A 143 -4.54 -5.36 6.92
CA GLY A 143 -5.41 -5.88 7.98
C GLY A 143 -6.13 -7.18 7.66
N GLY A 144 -6.05 -7.66 6.42
CA GLY A 144 -6.66 -8.94 6.03
C GLY A 144 -6.17 -9.45 4.68
N ALA A 145 -6.20 -10.77 4.49
CA ALA A 145 -5.89 -11.40 3.23
C ALA A 145 -6.91 -11.04 2.14
N GLY A 146 -6.47 -11.05 0.88
CA GLY A 146 -7.36 -10.92 -0.27
C GLY A 146 -8.24 -12.16 -0.43
N ALA A 147 -9.47 -11.99 -0.88
CA ALA A 147 -10.35 -13.11 -1.16
C ALA A 147 -9.94 -13.79 -2.47
N SER A 148 -10.11 -15.12 -2.53
CA SER A 148 -9.88 -15.87 -3.75
C SER A 148 -10.92 -15.53 -4.82
N GLY A 149 -10.60 -15.70 -6.09
CA GLY A 149 -11.49 -15.39 -7.21
C GLY A 149 -12.80 -16.18 -7.20
N ALA A 150 -12.78 -17.44 -6.73
CA ALA A 150 -13.99 -18.23 -6.50
C ALA A 150 -14.96 -17.56 -5.51
N ALA A 151 -14.44 -16.75 -4.59
CA ALA A 151 -15.16 -15.98 -3.59
C ALA A 151 -15.11 -14.47 -3.91
N SER A 152 -15.42 -14.08 -5.15
CA SER A 152 -15.56 -12.69 -5.66
C SER A 152 -14.28 -11.85 -5.80
N GLY A 153 -13.11 -12.33 -5.36
CA GLY A 153 -11.86 -11.60 -5.57
C GLY A 153 -11.79 -10.26 -4.83
N ASN A 154 -12.50 -10.12 -3.70
CA ASN A 154 -12.46 -8.90 -2.88
C ASN A 154 -11.04 -8.59 -2.39
N GLY A 155 -10.69 -7.31 -2.38
CA GLY A 155 -9.45 -6.84 -1.77
C GLY A 155 -9.47 -7.00 -0.25
N GLY A 156 -8.32 -7.34 0.33
CA GLY A 156 -8.15 -7.43 1.77
C GLY A 156 -8.25 -6.06 2.46
N SER A 157 -8.83 -6.02 3.66
CA SER A 157 -8.96 -4.77 4.43
C SER A 157 -7.60 -4.20 4.84
N GLY A 158 -7.51 -2.87 4.93
CA GLY A 158 -6.39 -2.17 5.56
C GLY A 158 -6.46 -2.21 7.10
N VAL A 159 -5.52 -1.51 7.75
CA VAL A 159 -5.48 -1.34 9.22
C VAL A 159 -5.84 0.10 9.59
N SER A 160 -6.66 0.25 10.62
CA SER A 160 -7.01 1.56 11.19
C SER A 160 -5.92 2.06 12.14
N ASN A 161 -5.54 3.32 12.02
CA ASN A 161 -4.60 3.99 12.91
C ASN A 161 -5.00 5.46 13.14
N SER A 162 -4.80 5.97 14.35
CA SER A 162 -5.19 7.33 14.76
C SER A 162 -4.01 8.32 14.87
N ILE A 163 -2.84 8.00 14.32
CA ILE A 163 -1.63 8.82 14.43
C ILE A 163 -1.80 10.24 13.89
N SER A 164 -2.69 10.44 12.91
CA SER A 164 -3.01 11.75 12.30
C SER A 164 -3.98 12.60 13.15
N GLY A 165 -4.40 12.11 14.32
CA GLY A 165 -5.35 12.78 15.21
C GLY A 165 -6.79 12.28 15.08
N SER A 166 -7.09 11.46 14.08
CA SER A 166 -8.36 10.73 13.91
C SER A 166 -8.09 9.38 13.27
N ALA A 167 -9.03 8.42 13.44
CA ALA A 167 -8.87 7.09 12.86
C ALA A 167 -8.95 7.15 11.33
N VAL A 168 -7.89 6.70 10.67
CA VAL A 168 -7.80 6.54 9.21
C VAL A 168 -7.37 5.11 8.92
N THR A 169 -7.90 4.49 7.86
CA THR A 169 -7.53 3.13 7.45
C THR A 169 -6.51 3.19 6.32
N TYR A 170 -5.45 2.39 6.41
CA TYR A 170 -4.32 2.38 5.49
C TYR A 170 -4.03 0.98 4.94
N GLY A 171 -3.51 0.91 3.72
CA GLY A 171 -3.02 -0.33 3.11
C GLY A 171 -4.13 -1.29 2.68
N GLY A 172 -5.23 -0.78 2.11
CA GLY A 172 -6.29 -1.64 1.55
C GLY A 172 -5.86 -2.32 0.24
N GLY A 173 -6.20 -3.59 0.07
CA GLY A 173 -5.98 -4.33 -1.18
C GLY A 173 -6.96 -3.96 -2.29
N GLY A 174 -6.53 -4.03 -3.54
CA GLY A 174 -7.40 -3.88 -4.71
C GLY A 174 -8.21 -5.15 -4.99
N ALA A 175 -9.38 -5.01 -5.60
CA ALA A 175 -10.18 -6.16 -6.02
C ALA A 175 -9.65 -6.81 -7.30
N GLY A 176 -9.84 -8.12 -7.45
CA GLY A 176 -9.57 -8.87 -8.67
C GLY A 176 -10.69 -8.76 -9.69
N GLY A 177 -10.34 -8.81 -10.97
CA GLY A 177 -11.28 -8.82 -12.10
C GLY A 177 -12.00 -10.16 -12.29
N CYS A 178 -13.16 -10.09 -12.95
CA CYS A 178 -13.98 -11.27 -13.24
C CYS A 178 -14.61 -11.22 -14.63
N GLU A 179 -14.61 -12.34 -15.33
CA GLU A 179 -15.41 -12.54 -16.53
C GLU A 179 -16.91 -12.64 -16.15
N SER A 180 -17.66 -11.58 -16.46
CA SER A 180 -19.14 -11.52 -16.46
C SER A 180 -19.93 -11.64 -15.13
N SER A 181 -19.31 -11.49 -13.94
CA SER A 181 -20.02 -11.48 -12.64
C SER A 181 -19.90 -10.16 -11.87
N THR A 182 -20.54 -10.07 -10.70
CA THR A 182 -20.38 -8.98 -9.73
C THR A 182 -18.89 -8.77 -9.42
N PRO A 183 -18.34 -7.56 -9.62
CA PRO A 183 -16.94 -7.28 -9.38
C PRO A 183 -16.62 -7.39 -7.89
N GLY A 184 -15.39 -7.80 -7.59
CA GLY A 184 -14.91 -7.78 -6.20
C GLY A 184 -14.95 -6.38 -5.62
N ALA A 185 -15.31 -6.29 -4.34
CA ALA A 185 -15.24 -5.06 -3.57
C ALA A 185 -13.78 -4.74 -3.23
N ALA A 186 -13.45 -3.45 -3.27
CA ALA A 186 -12.16 -2.97 -2.80
C ALA A 186 -11.99 -3.18 -1.29
N GLY A 187 -10.75 -3.39 -0.85
CA GLY A 187 -10.40 -3.37 0.56
C GLY A 187 -10.52 -1.97 1.15
N SER A 188 -10.98 -1.89 2.41
CA SER A 188 -10.97 -0.64 3.17
C SER A 188 -9.54 -0.07 3.28
N GLY A 189 -9.41 1.25 3.33
CA GLY A 189 -8.09 1.90 3.28
C GLY A 189 -7.57 2.16 1.87
N GLY A 190 -8.49 2.44 0.93
CA GLY A 190 -8.17 3.02 -0.36
C GLY A 190 -7.91 2.03 -1.50
N GLY A 191 -8.32 0.76 -1.38
CA GLY A 191 -8.20 -0.19 -2.48
C GLY A 191 -9.00 0.25 -3.71
N GLY A 192 -8.52 -0.12 -4.89
CA GLY A 192 -9.23 0.06 -6.16
C GLY A 192 -10.25 -1.05 -6.41
N MET A 193 -11.45 -0.69 -6.85
CA MET A 193 -12.47 -1.66 -7.26
C MET A 193 -12.13 -2.28 -8.62
N ALA A 194 -12.57 -3.51 -8.85
CA ALA A 194 -12.56 -4.11 -10.17
C ALA A 194 -13.71 -3.55 -11.02
N SER A 195 -13.58 -3.57 -12.35
CA SER A 195 -14.66 -3.14 -13.25
C SER A 195 -15.75 -4.21 -13.37
N SER A 196 -17.03 -3.83 -13.29
CA SER A 196 -18.13 -4.63 -13.84
C SER A 196 -18.27 -4.35 -15.33
N THR A 197 -18.30 -5.38 -16.17
CA THR A 197 -18.67 -5.32 -17.61
C THR A 197 -17.67 -4.67 -18.59
N GLY A 198 -16.40 -5.07 -18.57
CA GLY A 198 -15.45 -4.70 -19.63
C GLY A 198 -14.89 -3.29 -19.44
N GLY A 199 -13.85 -3.16 -18.62
CA GLY A 199 -13.30 -1.86 -18.27
C GLY A 199 -12.03 -1.92 -17.46
N ASN A 200 -11.42 -0.75 -17.29
CA ASN A 200 -10.20 -0.59 -16.51
C ASN A 200 -10.48 -0.78 -15.01
N GLY A 201 -9.49 -1.31 -14.29
CA GLY A 201 -9.54 -1.35 -12.84
C GLY A 201 -9.47 0.05 -12.21
N GLY A 202 -10.11 0.23 -11.07
CA GLY A 202 -10.04 1.46 -10.29
C GLY A 202 -8.66 1.66 -9.67
N ALA A 203 -8.19 2.90 -9.63
CA ALA A 203 -6.93 3.21 -8.95
C ALA A 203 -7.07 3.11 -7.43
N GLY A 204 -5.98 2.74 -6.76
CA GLY A 204 -5.83 2.90 -5.33
C GLY A 204 -5.77 4.38 -4.93
N THR A 205 -6.10 4.67 -3.68
CA THR A 205 -6.12 6.04 -3.16
C THR A 205 -4.72 6.46 -2.69
N ASP A 206 -4.21 7.55 -3.26
CA ASP A 206 -2.95 8.17 -2.84
C ASP A 206 -2.98 8.61 -1.38
N GLY A 207 -1.85 8.45 -0.69
CA GLY A 207 -1.70 8.75 0.74
C GLY A 207 -2.27 7.68 1.67
N LEU A 208 -2.90 6.63 1.13
CA LEU A 208 -3.38 5.47 1.89
C LEU A 208 -2.63 4.18 1.55
N GLY A 209 -1.77 4.17 0.52
CA GLY A 209 -1.07 2.96 0.07
C GLY A 209 -2.01 1.88 -0.47
N GLY A 210 -3.18 2.25 -0.98
CA GLY A 210 -4.16 1.28 -1.48
C GLY A 210 -3.71 0.60 -2.77
N GLY A 211 -3.98 -0.69 -2.93
CA GLY A 211 -3.70 -1.44 -4.15
C GLY A 211 -4.68 -1.13 -5.28
N GLY A 212 -4.23 -1.19 -6.54
CA GLY A 212 -5.08 -0.97 -7.71
C GLY A 212 -5.99 -2.17 -8.03
N GLY A 213 -7.19 -1.91 -8.55
CA GLY A 213 -8.11 -2.95 -8.98
C GLY A 213 -7.66 -3.64 -10.27
N GLY A 214 -8.00 -4.91 -10.44
CA GLY A 214 -7.78 -5.66 -11.67
C GLY A 214 -8.70 -5.19 -12.81
N ALA A 215 -8.22 -5.34 -14.04
CA ALA A 215 -9.07 -5.21 -15.23
C ALA A 215 -10.06 -6.37 -15.34
N SER A 216 -11.19 -6.13 -16.03
CA SER A 216 -12.21 -7.16 -16.28
C SER A 216 -12.63 -7.17 -17.75
N ARG A 217 -12.82 -8.35 -18.34
CA ARG A 217 -13.50 -8.50 -19.64
C ARG A 217 -15.01 -8.69 -19.47
N GLY A 218 -15.81 -7.94 -20.22
CA GLY A 218 -17.24 -8.23 -20.37
C GLY A 218 -17.48 -9.26 -21.47
N SER A 219 -18.48 -10.13 -21.32
CA SER A 219 -18.90 -11.03 -22.41
C SER A 219 -19.19 -10.24 -23.69
N GLY A 220 -18.57 -10.63 -24.81
CA GLY A 220 -18.74 -9.98 -26.11
C GLY A 220 -18.03 -8.64 -26.30
N THR A 221 -17.26 -8.16 -25.32
CA THR A 221 -16.48 -6.91 -25.47
C THR A 221 -15.10 -7.15 -26.08
N SER A 222 -14.73 -6.29 -27.04
CA SER A 222 -13.39 -6.20 -27.64
C SER A 222 -12.75 -4.88 -27.21
N GLY A 223 -11.58 -4.94 -26.59
CA GLY A 223 -10.86 -3.75 -26.11
C GLY A 223 -9.62 -4.12 -25.30
N THR A 224 -8.74 -3.14 -25.08
CA THR A 224 -7.62 -3.26 -24.14
C THR A 224 -8.05 -2.68 -22.80
N PHE A 225 -8.05 -3.50 -21.76
CA PHE A 225 -8.42 -3.10 -20.41
C PHE A 225 -7.19 -3.07 -19.52
N ASN A 226 -6.97 -1.95 -18.84
CA ASN A 226 -5.80 -1.71 -18.00
C ASN A 226 -6.12 -1.97 -16.54
N GLY A 227 -5.15 -2.49 -15.80
CA GLY A 227 -5.23 -2.52 -14.34
C GLY A 227 -5.21 -1.11 -13.76
N GLY A 228 -5.80 -0.93 -12.58
CA GLY A 228 -5.70 0.30 -11.83
C GLY A 228 -4.30 0.51 -11.26
N ASN A 229 -3.82 1.74 -11.21
CA ASN A 229 -2.59 2.08 -10.49
C ASN A 229 -2.78 1.89 -8.99
N GLY A 230 -1.73 1.50 -8.28
CA GLY A 230 -1.69 1.58 -6.82
C GLY A 230 -1.58 3.04 -6.35
N GLY A 231 -2.05 3.30 -5.14
CA GLY A 231 -1.93 4.59 -4.47
C GLY A 231 -0.56 4.76 -3.82
N LYS A 232 -0.06 6.00 -3.78
CA LYS A 232 1.14 6.35 -3.02
C LYS A 232 0.99 6.08 -1.52
N GLY A 233 2.11 5.79 -0.89
CA GLY A 233 2.24 5.64 0.56
C GLY A 233 2.14 6.98 1.31
N VAL A 234 2.39 6.93 2.61
CA VAL A 234 2.48 8.10 3.48
C VAL A 234 3.44 7.81 4.64
N VAL A 235 4.13 8.84 5.13
CA VAL A 235 4.89 8.77 6.38
C VAL A 235 4.33 9.81 7.35
N ILE A 236 3.96 9.37 8.56
CA ILE A 236 3.40 10.24 9.60
C ILE A 236 4.23 10.08 10.88
N ILE A 237 4.66 11.20 11.45
CA ILE A 237 5.48 11.25 12.66
C ILE A 237 4.78 12.17 13.66
N ARG A 238 4.62 11.70 14.91
CA ARG A 238 3.88 12.40 15.96
C ARG A 238 4.71 12.49 17.24
N TYR A 239 4.64 13.63 17.92
CA TYR A 239 5.19 13.81 19.27
C TYR A 239 4.36 14.80 20.11
N PRO A 240 4.39 14.69 21.45
CA PRO A 240 3.64 15.60 22.32
C PRO A 240 4.26 17.00 22.38
N GLY A 241 3.43 18.00 22.61
CA GLY A 241 3.84 19.39 22.84
C GLY A 241 3.96 20.22 21.56
N ALA A 242 4.52 21.41 21.74
CA ALA A 242 4.73 22.39 20.67
C ALA A 242 5.69 21.86 19.60
N GLN A 243 5.59 22.41 18.39
CA GLN A 243 6.45 22.03 17.27
C GLN A 243 7.94 22.25 17.62
N ARG A 244 8.73 21.18 17.51
CA ARG A 244 10.18 21.16 17.76
C ARG A 244 10.99 20.74 16.54
N ALA A 245 10.35 20.17 15.52
CA ALA A 245 10.94 19.74 14.27
C ALA A 245 10.28 20.47 13.08
N THR A 246 10.88 20.39 11.89
CA THR A 246 10.32 20.90 10.63
C THR A 246 10.32 19.82 9.55
N GLY A 247 9.50 19.99 8.51
CA GLY A 247 9.34 19.02 7.42
C GLY A 247 7.91 18.48 7.33
N GLY A 248 7.49 18.16 6.11
CA GLY A 248 6.12 17.72 5.82
C GLY A 248 5.08 18.79 6.10
N THR A 249 3.80 18.41 6.03
CA THR A 249 2.69 19.23 6.52
C THR A 249 2.59 19.06 8.03
N VAL A 250 2.61 20.17 8.76
CA VAL A 250 2.54 20.17 10.23
C VAL A 250 1.12 20.50 10.69
N THR A 251 0.55 19.65 11.53
CA THR A 251 -0.74 19.88 12.21
C THR A 251 -0.61 19.61 13.71
N THR A 252 -1.63 20.02 14.48
CA THR A 252 -1.73 19.69 15.90
C THR A 252 -3.06 19.04 16.23
N SER A 253 -3.03 18.01 17.07
CA SER A 253 -4.24 17.33 17.56
C SER A 253 -4.00 16.71 18.93
N GLY A 254 -4.94 16.91 19.86
CA GLY A 254 -4.89 16.34 21.21
C GLY A 254 -3.58 16.65 21.97
N GLY A 255 -3.02 17.86 21.80
CA GLY A 255 -1.76 18.26 22.43
C GLY A 255 -0.49 17.70 21.77
N ASN A 256 -0.59 17.13 20.56
CA ASN A 256 0.55 16.59 19.82
C ASN A 256 0.81 17.41 18.56
N THR A 257 2.08 17.50 18.17
CA THR A 257 2.51 17.93 16.85
C THR A 257 2.64 16.71 15.93
N ILE A 258 2.12 16.83 14.71
CA ILE A 258 2.06 15.77 13.72
C ILE A 258 2.68 16.28 12.42
N HIS A 259 3.63 15.53 11.88
CA HIS A 259 4.26 15.77 10.59
C HIS A 259 3.80 14.69 9.60
N THR A 260 3.17 15.11 8.50
CA THR A 260 2.70 14.21 7.45
C THR A 260 3.46 14.46 6.16
N PHE A 261 4.04 13.40 5.59
CA PHE A 261 4.78 13.42 4.34
C PHE A 261 4.03 12.60 3.29
N THR A 262 3.59 13.27 2.21
CA THR A 262 2.98 12.66 1.01
C THR A 262 3.92 12.63 -0.19
N ALA A 263 5.14 13.16 -0.02
CA ALA A 263 6.24 13.13 -0.96
C ALA A 263 7.57 13.04 -0.20
N ASN A 264 8.64 12.69 -0.91
CA ASN A 264 9.99 12.63 -0.35
C ASN A 264 10.39 13.96 0.28
N GLY A 265 11.15 13.89 1.36
CA GLY A 265 11.58 15.08 2.07
C GLY A 265 12.54 14.77 3.21
N SER A 266 12.56 15.67 4.19
CA SER A 266 13.31 15.46 5.42
C SER A 266 12.53 15.97 6.61
N LEU A 267 12.69 15.27 7.74
CA LEU A 267 12.33 15.79 9.05
C LEU A 267 13.61 16.33 9.69
N VAL A 268 13.61 17.60 10.10
CA VAL A 268 14.76 18.23 10.77
C VAL A 268 14.40 18.51 12.22
N PHE A 269 15.17 17.93 13.14
CA PHE A 269 15.06 18.16 14.59
C PHE A 269 16.42 18.56 15.13
#